data_AF-A0A1Z9DUT3-F1
#
_entry.id   AF-A0A1Z9DUT3-F1
#
_cell.length_a   1.000
_cell.length_b   1.000
_cell.length_c   1.000
_cell.angle_alpha   90.00
_cell.angle_beta   90.00
_cell.angle_gamma   90.00
#
_symmetry.space_group_name_H-M   'P 1'
#
loop_
_entity.id
_entity.type
_entity.pdbx_description
1 polymer ?
#
loop_
_entity_poly.entity_id
_entity_poly.type
_entity_poly.pdbx_seq_one_letter_code
_entity_poly.pdbx_strand_id
1 'polypeptide(L)'
;MDTIENSKIILCPSIWTYPVESAVIKSLFMKKAVAIINNKYSFSEVIPDDCIIKLTGNLNEDIIILSNILSNKRYYDFGKKGYDWVTTYLKI
;
A
#
# COMPACT_ATOMS: atom_id res chain seq x y z
N MET A 1 -12.07 -2.33 14.27
CA MET A 1 -12.29 -1.55 13.04
C MET A 1 -11.63 -0.18 13.16
N ASP A 2 -11.75 0.48 14.32
CA ASP A 2 -11.18 1.81 14.63
C ASP A 2 -9.70 2.05 14.28
N THR A 3 -8.83 1.05 14.45
CA THR A 3 -7.38 1.24 14.19
C THR A 3 -7.08 1.45 12.71
N ILE A 4 -7.85 0.82 11.82
CA ILE A 4 -7.65 0.94 10.37
C ILE A 4 -8.21 2.26 9.86
N GLU A 5 -9.37 2.68 10.35
CA GLU A 5 -10.03 3.92 9.94
C GLU A 5 -9.20 5.17 10.27
N ASN A 6 -8.46 5.16 11.38
CA ASN A 6 -7.57 6.25 11.75
C ASN A 6 -6.15 6.12 11.18
N SER A 7 -5.82 4.96 10.59
CA SER A 7 -4.51 4.76 9.97
C SER A 7 -4.36 5.60 8.70
N LYS A 8 -3.20 6.25 8.57
CA LYS A 8 -2.78 6.98 7.37
C LYS A 8 -2.11 6.06 6.35
N ILE A 9 -1.30 5.13 6.84
CA ILE A 9 -0.56 4.14 6.05
C ILE A 9 -0.69 2.79 6.75
N ILE A 10 -0.98 1.74 5.98
CA ILE A 10 -0.98 0.34 6.43
C ILE A 10 0.28 -0.33 5.92
N LEU A 11 1.00 -1.01 6.81
CA LEU A 11 2.19 -1.76 6.46
C LEU A 11 1.83 -3.23 6.17
N CYS A 12 2.14 -3.68 4.96
CA CYS A 12 2.04 -5.07 4.52
C CYS A 12 3.44 -5.59 4.16
N PRO A 13 4.32 -5.83 5.16
CA PRO A 13 5.72 -6.19 4.90
C PRO A 13 5.91 -7.64 4.46
N SER A 14 4.85 -8.47 4.48
CA SER A 14 4.99 -9.88 4.12
C SER A 14 5.37 -10.02 2.65
N ILE A 15 6.27 -10.97 2.40
CA ILE A 15 6.85 -11.27 1.09
C ILE A 15 6.02 -12.36 0.36
N TRP A 16 5.22 -13.12 1.12
CA TRP A 16 4.42 -14.24 0.60
C TRP A 16 3.15 -13.75 -0.09
N THR A 17 2.93 -14.18 -1.33
CA THR A 17 1.86 -13.72 -2.21
C THR A 17 0.45 -13.93 -1.65
N TYR A 18 0.11 -15.13 -1.17
CA TYR A 18 -1.29 -15.48 -0.89
C TYR A 18 -1.94 -14.73 0.29
N PRO A 19 -1.30 -14.58 1.47
CA PRO A 19 -1.86 -13.80 2.57
C PRO A 19 -1.79 -12.28 2.35
N VAL A 20 -0.78 -11.82 1.61
CA VAL A 20 -0.51 -10.39 1.37
C VAL A 20 -1.51 -9.79 0.40
N GLU A 21 -1.83 -10.51 -0.67
CA GLU A 21 -2.80 -10.08 -1.68
C GLU A 21 -4.14 -9.69 -1.03
N SER A 22 -4.70 -10.56 -0.19
CA SER A 22 -5.96 -10.29 0.50
C SER A 22 -5.88 -9.09 1.44
N ALA A 23 -4.77 -8.91 2.15
CA ALA A 23 -4.59 -7.78 3.07
C ALA A 23 -4.43 -6.45 2.32
N VAL A 24 -3.67 -6.45 1.23
CA VAL A 24 -3.45 -5.29 0.35
C VAL A 24 -4.77 -4.89 -0.31
N ILE A 25 -5.48 -5.84 -0.94
CA ILE A 25 -6.77 -5.58 -1.59
C ILE A 25 -7.77 -4.97 -0.62
N LYS A 26 -7.95 -5.56 0.58
CA LYS A 26 -8.88 -5.03 1.60
C LYS A 26 -8.49 -3.62 2.04
N SER A 27 -7.20 -3.37 2.23
CA SER A 27 -6.68 -2.08 2.66
C SER A 27 -6.89 -0.99 1.60
N LEU A 28 -6.61 -1.31 0.33
CA LEU A 28 -6.88 -0.43 -0.81
C LEU A 28 -8.38 -0.14 -0.96
N PHE A 29 -9.24 -1.16 -0.79
CA PHE A 29 -10.69 -0.99 -0.85
C PHE A 29 -11.22 -0.06 0.26
N MET A 30 -10.54 -0.02 1.40
CA MET A 30 -10.81 0.92 2.49
C MET A 30 -10.25 2.34 2.25
N LYS A 31 -9.78 2.65 1.03
CA LYS A 31 -9.15 3.93 0.65
C LYS A 31 -7.92 4.27 1.50
N LYS A 32 -7.15 3.26 1.90
CA LYS A 32 -5.93 3.44 2.71
C LYS A 32 -4.69 3.34 1.85
N ALA A 33 -3.69 4.17 2.13
CA ALA A 33 -2.37 3.99 1.56
C ALA A 33 -1.75 2.71 2.12
N VAL A 34 -1.21 1.87 1.24
CA VAL A 34 -0.60 0.60 1.61
C VAL A 34 0.87 0.65 1.25
N ALA A 35 1.73 0.36 2.23
CA ALA A 35 3.15 0.17 2.00
C ALA A 35 3.50 -1.32 2.00
N ILE A 36 4.20 -1.75 0.97
CA ILE A 36 4.53 -3.15 0.71
C ILE A 36 6.00 -3.25 0.29
N ILE A 37 6.67 -4.34 0.70
CA ILE A 37 8.04 -4.61 0.26
C ILE A 37 8.03 -4.92 -1.23
N ASN A 38 8.78 -4.13 -1.98
CA ASN A 38 8.94 -4.28 -3.41
C ASN A 38 9.83 -5.49 -3.70
N ASN A 39 9.27 -6.50 -4.36
CA ASN A 39 10.00 -7.70 -4.74
C ASN A 39 9.37 -8.28 -6.02
N LYS A 40 10.21 -8.75 -6.95
CA LYS A 40 9.82 -9.37 -8.22
C LYS A 40 8.78 -10.50 -8.08
N TYR A 41 8.73 -11.15 -6.92
CA TYR A 41 7.80 -12.26 -6.67
C TYR A 41 6.59 -11.87 -5.83
N SER A 42 6.46 -10.61 -5.41
CA SER A 42 5.36 -10.17 -4.57
C SER A 42 4.20 -9.63 -5.40
N PHE A 43 3.06 -9.47 -4.75
CA PHE A 43 1.88 -8.86 -5.34
C PHE A 43 2.10 -7.39 -5.72
N SER A 44 3.19 -6.73 -5.26
CA SER A 44 3.46 -5.33 -5.65
C SER A 44 3.74 -5.15 -7.14
N GLU A 45 4.13 -6.21 -7.85
CA GLU A 45 4.47 -6.15 -9.28
C GLU A 45 3.23 -6.02 -10.18
N VAL A 46 2.05 -6.43 -9.70
CA VAL A 46 0.80 -6.31 -10.46
C VAL A 46 0.05 -5.00 -10.18
N ILE A 47 0.51 -4.24 -9.18
CA ILE A 47 -0.12 -2.99 -8.75
C ILE A 47 0.68 -1.81 -9.32
N PRO A 48 0.03 -0.79 -9.92
CA PRO A 48 0.71 0.43 -10.37
C PRO A 48 1.47 1.15 -9.25
N ASP A 49 2.62 1.74 -9.59
CA ASP A 49 3.52 2.41 -8.64
C ASP A 49 2.89 3.59 -7.89
N ASP A 50 1.83 4.18 -8.44
CA ASP A 50 1.13 5.31 -7.82
C ASP A 50 -0.08 4.88 -6.97
N CYS A 51 -0.35 3.58 -6.89
CA CYS A 51 -1.45 2.99 -6.12
C CYS A 51 -0.98 2.38 -4.78
N ILE A 52 0.33 2.11 -4.64
CA ILE A 52 0.96 1.55 -3.43
C ILE A 52 2.29 2.23 -3.14
N ILE A 53 2.73 2.15 -1.90
CA ILE A 53 4.04 2.63 -1.47
C ILE A 53 5.01 1.44 -1.52
N LYS A 54 5.95 1.47 -2.46
CA LYS A 54 6.98 0.44 -2.61
C LYS A 54 8.14 0.70 -1.65
N LEU A 55 8.28 -0.18 -0.66
CA LEU A 55 9.39 -0.20 0.29
C LEU A 55 10.57 -1.00 -0.29
N THR A 56 11.80 -0.56 -0.03
CA THR A 56 13.02 -1.20 -0.53
C THR A 56 13.48 -2.36 0.35
N GLY A 57 13.01 -2.41 1.61
CA GLY A 57 13.48 -3.36 2.61
C GLY A 57 14.74 -2.89 3.36
N ASN A 58 15.28 -1.73 2.98
CA ASN A 58 16.32 -1.04 3.75
C ASN A 58 15.64 -0.09 4.75
N LEU A 59 15.86 -0.31 6.05
CA LEU A 59 15.23 0.47 7.11
C LEU A 59 15.42 1.99 6.95
N ASN A 60 16.64 2.43 6.64
CA ASN A 60 16.94 3.87 6.56
C ASN A 60 16.26 4.52 5.35
N GLU A 61 16.26 3.83 4.21
CA GLU A 61 15.57 4.30 3.00
C GLU A 61 14.06 4.32 3.20
N ASP A 62 13.50 3.26 3.78
CA ASP A 62 12.07 3.11 4.03
C ASP A 62 11.54 4.17 5.01
N ILE A 63 12.32 4.52 6.03
CA ILE A 63 12.00 5.64 6.92
C ILE A 63 11.89 6.95 6.15
N ILE A 64 12.82 7.22 5.22
CA ILE A 64 12.82 8.45 4.41
C ILE A 64 11.59 8.48 3.50
N ILE A 65 11.28 7.38 2.83
CA ILE A 65 10.11 7.23 1.95
C ILE A 65 8.82 7.52 2.74
N LEU A 66 8.63 6.82 3.86
CA LEU A 66 7.42 6.95 4.68
C LEU A 66 7.30 8.35 5.28
N SER A 67 8.40 8.92 5.77
CA SER A 67 8.43 10.27 6.35
C SER A 67 8.06 11.33 5.32
N ASN A 68 8.57 11.21 4.08
CA ASN A 68 8.23 12.12 2.99
C ASN A 68 6.74 12.07 2.66
N ILE A 69 6.17 10.86 2.56
CA ILE A 69 4.75 10.66 2.24
C ILE A 69 3.85 11.21 3.34
N LEU A 70 4.21 10.98 4.61
CA LEU A 70 3.46 11.49 5.76
C LEU A 70 3.50 13.02 5.82
N SER A 71 4.68 13.61 5.64
CA SER A 71 4.88 15.07 5.72
C SER A 71 4.13 15.81 4.60
N ASN A 72 4.16 15.26 3.38
CA ASN A 72 3.49 15.84 2.22
C ASN A 72 2.02 15.41 2.09
N LYS A 73 1.50 14.62 3.03
CA LYS A 73 0.14 14.07 3.01
C LYS A 73 -0.21 13.26 1.74
N ARG A 74 0.80 12.76 1.02
CA ARG A 74 0.63 11.96 -0.22
C ARG A 74 -0.09 10.63 0.01
N TYR A 75 -0.24 10.19 1.26
CA TYR A 75 -1.03 9.02 1.61
C TYR A 75 -2.50 9.14 1.20
N TYR A 76 -3.06 10.35 1.07
CA TYR A 76 -4.40 10.53 0.51
C TYR A 76 -4.45 10.12 -0.97
N ASP A 77 -3.45 10.53 -1.76
CA ASP A 77 -3.40 10.23 -3.19
C ASP A 77 -3.20 8.73 -3.44
N PHE A 78 -2.28 8.11 -2.71
CA PHE A 78 -2.07 6.65 -2.76
C PHE A 78 -3.36 5.90 -2.39
N GLY A 79 -4.03 6.30 -1.30
CA GLY A 79 -5.28 5.67 -0.88
C GLY A 79 -6.41 5.81 -1.91
N LYS A 80 -6.53 6.97 -2.56
CA LYS A 80 -7.52 7.20 -3.62
C LYS A 80 -7.21 6.39 -4.87
N LYS A 81 -5.99 6.49 -5.40
CA LYS A 81 -5.57 5.78 -6.61
C LYS A 81 -5.63 4.26 -6.43
N GLY A 82 -5.19 3.78 -5.27
CA GLY A 82 -5.27 2.38 -4.94
C GLY A 82 -6.71 1.87 -4.83
N TYR A 83 -7.64 2.68 -4.33
CA TYR A 83 -9.08 2.37 -4.37
C TYR A 83 -9.62 2.30 -5.80
N ASP A 84 -9.30 3.28 -6.65
CA ASP A 84 -9.75 3.32 -8.05
C ASP A 84 -9.20 2.12 -8.84
N TRP A 85 -7.96 1.72 -8.57
CA TRP A 85 -7.35 0.53 -9.16
C TRP A 85 -8.02 -0.76 -8.66
N VAL A 86 -8.20 -0.92 -7.34
CA VAL A 86 -8.70 -2.19 -6.78
C VAL A 86 -10.17 -2.46 -7.15
N THR A 87 -10.99 -1.42 -7.27
CA THR A 87 -12.38 -1.52 -7.75
C THR A 87 -12.42 -1.99 -9.20
N THR A 88 -11.57 -1.41 -10.05
CA THR A 88 -11.36 -1.86 -11.44
C THR A 88 -10.87 -3.31 -11.50
N TYR A 89 -9.87 -3.66 -10.68
CA TYR A 89 -9.28 -5.01 -10.63
C TYR A 89 -10.31 -6.08 -10.23
N LEU A 90 -11.14 -5.77 -9.23
CA LEU A 90 -12.19 -6.66 -8.73
C LEU A 90 -13.47 -6.63 -9.56
N LYS A 91 -13.58 -5.72 -10.54
CA LYS A 91 -14.77 -5.50 -11.38
C LYS A 91 -16.03 -5.14 -10.58
N ILE A 92 -15.87 -4.26 -9.59
CA ILE A 92 -16.93 -3.75 -8.70
C ILE A 92 -16.91 -2.23 -8.63
#